data_AF-A0A5N5JG36-F1
#
_entry.id   AF-A0A5N5JG36-F1
#
_cell.length_a   1.000
_cell.length_b   1.000
_cell.length_c   1.000
_cell.angle_alpha   90.00
_cell.angle_beta   90.00
_cell.angle_gamma   90.00
#
_symmetry.space_group_name_H-M   'P 1'
#
loop_
_entity.id
_entity.type
_entity.pdbx_description
1 polymer ?
#
loop_
_entity_poly.entity_id
_entity_poly.type
_entity_poly.pdbx_seq_one_letter_code
_entity_poly.pdbx_strand_id
1 'polypeptide(L)'
;MLANMVELEATTKDLGTTLRAPTAEAGLAPACKDTGFGVLKLQIWERRYDGTKGKLILDVTSDMALVEIGGGPWFSTWKGKTSVPELVSRTVGAPIDMDGIFSFAPLFKPPGL
;
A
#
# COMPACT_ATOMS: atom_id res chain seq x y z
N MET A 1 -6.79 0.40 -21.38
CA MET A 1 -6.72 -0.89 -20.67
C MET A 1 -7.46 -0.71 -19.34
N LEU A 2 -8.45 -1.55 -19.05
CA LEU A 2 -9.04 -1.59 -17.71
C LEU A 2 -8.00 -2.11 -16.72
N ALA A 3 -7.88 -1.51 -15.55
CA ALA A 3 -7.01 -2.01 -14.50
C ALA A 3 -7.47 -3.42 -14.06
N ASN A 4 -6.53 -4.36 -13.94
CA ASN A 4 -6.80 -5.70 -13.44
C ASN A 4 -7.23 -5.65 -11.96
N MET A 5 -7.99 -6.65 -11.52
CA MET A 5 -8.21 -6.85 -10.09
C MET A 5 -7.11 -7.69 -9.49
N VAL A 6 -6.62 -7.26 -8.33
CA VAL A 6 -5.49 -7.87 -7.64
C VAL A 6 -5.91 -8.15 -6.20
N GLU A 7 -5.64 -9.36 -5.73
CA GLU A 7 -5.73 -9.71 -4.32
C GLU A 7 -4.37 -10.22 -3.85
N LEU A 8 -3.99 -9.73 -2.68
CA LEU A 8 -2.78 -10.13 -1.97
C LEU A 8 -3.20 -10.62 -0.60
N GLU A 9 -2.84 -11.84 -0.28
CA GLU A 9 -3.00 -12.41 1.06
C GLU A 9 -1.61 -12.79 1.58
N ALA A 10 -1.21 -12.19 2.70
CA ALA A 10 0.05 -12.49 3.35
C ALA A 10 -0.23 -13.06 4.74
N THR A 11 0.37 -14.21 5.06
CA THR A 11 0.21 -14.88 6.35
C THR A 11 1.54 -15.40 6.86
N THR A 12 1.65 -15.59 8.17
CA THR A 12 2.79 -16.25 8.77
C THR A 12 2.41 -16.90 10.10
N LYS A 13 3.19 -17.89 10.51
CA LYS A 13 3.17 -18.47 11.87
C LYS A 13 4.41 -18.10 12.66
N ASP A 14 5.37 -17.44 12.02
CA ASP A 14 6.62 -17.05 12.63
C ASP A 14 6.35 -15.92 13.64
N LEU A 15 7.05 -15.98 14.78
CA LEU A 15 6.87 -15.00 15.84
C LEU A 15 7.55 -13.67 15.53
N GLY A 16 8.32 -13.56 14.45
CA GLY A 16 9.01 -12.37 13.97
C GLY A 16 10.17 -11.90 14.83
N THR A 17 10.96 -11.03 14.23
CA THR A 17 12.13 -10.40 14.81
C THR A 17 11.81 -8.94 15.13
N THR A 18 12.08 -8.52 16.36
CA THR A 18 11.95 -7.12 16.74
C THR A 18 12.98 -6.28 16.01
N LEU A 19 12.51 -5.33 15.20
CA LEU A 19 13.35 -4.34 14.54
C LEU A 19 13.36 -3.05 15.32
N ARG A 20 14.50 -2.36 15.29
CA ARG A 20 14.70 -1.08 15.96
C ARG A 20 14.83 0.03 14.94
N ALA A 21 14.19 1.15 15.20
CA ALA A 21 14.26 2.35 14.38
C ALA A 21 14.79 3.53 15.22
N PRO A 22 15.48 4.51 14.61
CA PRO A 22 15.81 5.76 15.27
C PRO A 22 14.54 6.55 15.59
N THR A 23 14.36 6.93 16.85
CA THR A 23 13.29 7.82 17.33
C THR A 23 13.89 9.06 17.97
N ALA A 24 13.13 10.17 17.97
CA ALA A 24 13.62 11.44 18.50
C ALA A 24 13.81 11.40 20.02
N GLU A 25 13.00 10.61 20.73
CA GLU A 25 12.95 10.58 22.19
C GLU A 25 13.78 9.45 22.80
N ALA A 26 13.94 8.31 22.11
CA ALA A 26 14.52 7.10 22.67
C ALA A 26 15.71 6.53 21.85
N GLY A 27 16.16 7.23 20.80
CA GLY A 27 17.25 6.76 19.95
C GLY A 27 16.86 5.47 19.23
N LEU A 28 17.75 4.47 19.20
CA LEU A 28 17.47 3.21 18.50
C LEU A 28 16.57 2.28 19.33
N ALA A 29 15.26 2.49 19.22
CA ALA A 29 14.23 1.80 20.01
C ALA A 29 13.44 0.78 19.17
N PRO A 30 12.89 -0.29 19.78
CA PRO A 30 11.96 -1.20 19.12
C PRO A 30 10.78 -0.45 18.49
N ALA A 31 10.48 -0.72 17.22
CA ALA A 31 9.42 -0.04 16.48
C ALA A 31 8.46 -1.01 15.76
N CYS A 32 9.00 -2.05 15.10
CA CYS A 32 8.23 -3.08 14.41
C CYS A 32 8.70 -4.50 14.77
N LYS A 33 7.92 -5.48 14.34
CA LYS A 33 8.22 -6.90 14.48
C LYS A 33 7.85 -7.60 13.18
N ASP A 34 8.87 -8.10 12.49
CA ASP A 34 8.75 -8.57 11.12
C ASP A 34 9.31 -9.98 10.94
N THR A 35 8.88 -10.65 9.87
CA THR A 35 9.49 -11.91 9.44
C THR A 35 9.58 -11.95 7.93
N GLY A 36 10.70 -12.48 7.41
CA GLY A 36 10.89 -12.76 5.98
C GLY A 36 10.35 -14.13 5.55
N PHE A 37 9.80 -14.90 6.49
CA PHE A 37 9.26 -16.23 6.28
C PHE A 37 7.74 -16.23 6.13
N GLY A 38 7.18 -15.11 5.65
CA GLY A 38 5.77 -15.00 5.33
C GLY A 38 5.43 -15.74 4.03
N VAL A 39 4.21 -16.29 3.98
CA VAL A 39 3.61 -16.84 2.77
C VAL A 39 2.74 -15.76 2.14
N LEU A 40 3.06 -15.37 0.91
CA LEU A 40 2.32 -14.39 0.13
C LEU A 40 1.64 -15.07 -1.05
N LYS A 41 0.32 -14.99 -1.09
CA LYS A 41 -0.49 -15.37 -2.24
C LYS A 41 -0.87 -14.13 -3.05
N LEU A 42 -0.54 -14.15 -4.33
CA LEU A 42 -0.94 -13.13 -5.31
C LEU A 42 -1.89 -13.76 -6.32
N GLN A 43 -3.05 -13.14 -6.47
CA GLN A 43 -4.00 -13.49 -7.51
C GLN A 43 -4.36 -12.25 -8.34
N ILE A 44 -4.36 -12.40 -9.66
CA ILE A 44 -4.70 -11.35 -10.63
C ILE A 44 -5.81 -11.86 -11.54
N TRP A 45 -6.86 -11.06 -11.69
CA TRP A 45 -7.99 -11.33 -12.58
C TRP A 45 -8.17 -10.19 -13.58
N GLU A 46 -8.66 -10.54 -14.77
CA GLU A 46 -9.29 -9.56 -15.64
C GLU A 46 -10.44 -8.88 -14.88
N ARG A 47 -10.58 -7.57 -15.04
CA ARG A 47 -11.70 -6.83 -14.46
C ARG A 47 -12.84 -6.76 -15.48
N ARG A 48 -14.01 -7.29 -15.15
CA ARG A 48 -15.21 -7.17 -15.99
C ARG A 48 -15.77 -5.74 -15.97
N TYR A 49 -16.61 -5.42 -16.95
CA TYR A 49 -17.27 -4.12 -17.07
C TYR A 49 -18.17 -3.77 -15.87
N ASP A 50 -18.71 -4.79 -15.18
CA ASP A 50 -19.51 -4.67 -13.96
C ASP A 50 -18.66 -4.54 -12.68
N GLY A 51 -17.33 -4.49 -12.83
CA GLY A 51 -16.38 -4.42 -11.72
C GLY A 51 -16.13 -5.75 -11.00
N THR A 52 -16.65 -6.88 -11.50
CA THR A 52 -16.44 -8.22 -10.91
C THR A 52 -15.23 -8.97 -11.49
N LYS A 53 -14.79 -10.02 -10.80
CA LYS A 53 -13.59 -10.80 -11.14
C LYS A 53 -13.84 -11.65 -12.39
N GLY A 54 -13.17 -11.28 -13.47
CA GLY A 54 -13.14 -11.96 -14.76
C GLY A 54 -12.31 -13.25 -14.76
N LYS A 55 -11.67 -13.52 -15.89
CA LYS A 55 -10.76 -14.64 -16.04
C LYS A 55 -9.55 -14.46 -15.12
N LEU A 56 -9.16 -15.52 -14.42
CA LEU A 56 -7.92 -15.56 -13.66
C LEU A 56 -6.73 -15.53 -14.63
N ILE A 57 -5.82 -14.58 -14.39
CA ILE A 57 -4.60 -14.37 -15.19
C ILE A 57 -3.41 -15.01 -14.48
N LEU A 58 -3.30 -14.83 -13.17
CA LEU A 58 -2.17 -15.29 -12.36
C LEU A 58 -2.68 -15.77 -10.99
N ASP A 59 -2.18 -16.92 -10.54
CA ASP A 59 -2.32 -17.40 -9.16
C ASP A 59 -0.99 -18.03 -8.76
N VAL A 60 -0.26 -17.33 -7.90
CA VAL A 60 1.08 -17.72 -7.46
C VAL A 60 1.21 -17.51 -5.97
N THR A 61 2.06 -18.34 -5.37
CA THR A 61 2.40 -18.25 -3.94
C THR A 61 3.91 -18.19 -3.80
N SER A 62 4.39 -17.26 -2.97
CA SER A 62 5.77 -17.21 -2.48
C SER A 62 5.78 -17.58 -1.00
N ASP A 63 6.78 -18.33 -0.57
CA ASP A 63 7.06 -18.69 0.81
C ASP A 63 8.15 -17.81 1.46
N MET A 64 8.52 -16.71 0.78
CA MET A 64 9.54 -15.78 1.21
C MET A 64 9.04 -14.33 1.04
N ALA A 65 8.14 -13.92 1.93
CA ALA A 65 7.62 -12.56 1.99
C ALA A 65 7.93 -11.90 3.34
N LEU A 66 8.32 -10.62 3.29
CA LEU A 66 8.40 -9.76 4.46
C LEU A 66 6.98 -9.41 4.91
N VAL A 67 6.63 -9.80 6.14
CA VAL A 67 5.34 -9.46 6.76
C VAL A 67 5.55 -8.87 8.14
N GLU A 68 4.89 -7.73 8.36
CA GLU A 68 4.78 -7.05 9.64
C GLU A 68 3.72 -7.76 10.49
N ILE A 69 4.10 -8.24 11.67
CA ILE A 69 3.21 -9.00 12.55
C ILE A 69 2.96 -8.31 13.90
N GLY A 70 3.52 -7.11 14.08
CA GLY A 70 3.29 -6.28 15.25
C GLY A 70 4.30 -5.16 15.39
N GLY A 71 4.21 -4.46 16.52
CA GLY A 71 4.96 -3.23 16.77
C GLY A 71 4.11 -1.99 16.46
N GLY A 72 4.36 -0.90 17.19
CA GLY A 72 3.54 0.32 17.12
C GLY A 72 2.03 0.07 17.31
N PRO A 73 1.14 0.97 16.87
CA PRO A 73 -0.28 0.97 17.24
C PRO A 73 -1.13 -0.20 16.67
N TRP A 74 -0.52 -1.20 16.05
CA TRP A 74 -1.22 -2.28 15.34
C TRP A 74 -1.24 -3.55 16.17
N PHE A 75 -2.40 -3.84 16.77
CA PHE A 75 -2.63 -5.01 17.62
C PHE A 75 -3.55 -6.07 16.99
N SER A 76 -3.95 -5.87 15.73
CA SER A 76 -4.90 -6.72 15.01
C SER A 76 -4.49 -6.94 13.56
N THR A 77 -5.05 -7.99 12.93
CA THR A 77 -4.80 -8.28 11.51
C THR A 77 -5.24 -7.11 10.63
N TRP A 78 -4.29 -6.53 9.89
CA TRP A 78 -4.59 -5.50 8.91
C TRP A 78 -5.32 -6.11 7.70
N LYS A 79 -6.42 -5.47 7.28
CA LYS A 79 -7.16 -5.83 6.07
C LYS A 79 -7.40 -4.57 5.25
N GLY A 80 -6.68 -4.43 4.14
CA GLY A 80 -6.90 -3.37 3.17
C GLY A 80 -7.75 -3.84 2.01
N LYS A 81 -8.77 -3.06 1.65
CA LYS A 81 -9.40 -3.13 0.34
C LYS A 81 -9.17 -1.80 -0.35
N THR A 82 -8.42 -1.83 -1.44
CA THR A 82 -8.25 -0.65 -2.29
C THR A 82 -9.05 -0.82 -3.57
N SER A 83 -9.72 0.23 -3.99
CA SER A 83 -10.32 0.34 -5.32
C SER A 83 -9.99 1.71 -5.85
N VAL A 84 -9.19 1.77 -6.91
CA VAL A 84 -8.86 3.04 -7.55
C VAL A 84 -9.86 3.24 -8.69
N PRO A 85 -10.71 4.29 -8.66
CA PRO A 85 -11.53 4.66 -9.80
C PRO A 85 -10.64 4.89 -11.03
N GLU A 86 -11.08 4.46 -12.21
CA GLU A 86 -10.24 4.54 -13.42
C GLU A 86 -9.79 5.97 -13.73
N LEU A 87 -10.63 6.96 -13.45
CA LEU A 87 -10.30 8.38 -13.59
C LEU A 87 -9.13 8.78 -12.69
N VAL A 88 -9.10 8.32 -11.44
CA VAL A 88 -8.02 8.57 -10.48
C VAL A 88 -6.74 7.86 -10.92
N SER A 89 -6.83 6.62 -11.40
CA SER A 89 -5.65 5.90 -11.89
C SER A 89 -4.98 6.58 -13.09
N ARG A 90 -5.73 7.32 -13.90
CA ARG A 90 -5.21 8.07 -15.05
C ARG A 90 -4.63 9.42 -14.67
N THR A 91 -5.01 9.99 -13.53
CA THR A 91 -4.58 11.33 -13.09
C THR A 91 -3.52 11.31 -12.00
N VAL A 92 -3.30 10.17 -11.32
CA VAL A 92 -2.15 10.00 -10.41
C VAL A 92 -0.85 10.18 -11.22
N GLY A 93 -0.11 11.24 -10.93
CA GLY A 93 1.12 11.62 -11.63
C GLY A 93 0.93 12.59 -12.80
N ALA A 94 -0.30 13.03 -13.09
CA ALA A 94 -0.51 14.13 -14.04
C ALA A 94 0.10 15.43 -13.46
N PRO A 95 0.89 16.18 -14.25
CA PRO A 95 1.42 17.45 -13.80
C PRO A 95 0.26 18.42 -13.59
N ILE A 96 -0.04 18.71 -12.32
CA ILE A 96 -0.94 19.80 -11.96
C ILE A 96 -0.08 21.05 -11.84
N ASP A 97 -0.34 22.03 -12.69
CA ASP A 97 0.29 23.35 -12.61
C ASP A 97 -0.23 24.09 -11.37
N MET A 98 0.48 23.90 -10.26
CA MET A 98 0.19 24.54 -8.99
C MET A 98 0.37 26.07 -9.10
N ASP A 99 1.34 26.54 -9.89
CA ASP A 99 1.63 27.97 -10.04
C ASP A 99 0.51 28.69 -10.80
N GLY A 100 0.00 28.08 -11.87
CA GLY A 100 -1.17 28.55 -12.57
C GLY A 100 -2.40 28.66 -11.65
N ILE A 101 -2.67 27.65 -10.82
CA ILE A 101 -3.82 27.65 -9.90
C ILE A 101 -3.68 28.75 -8.83
N PHE A 102 -2.51 28.87 -8.21
CA PHE A 102 -2.29 29.89 -7.18
C PHE A 102 -2.21 31.32 -7.74
N SER A 103 -1.92 31.50 -9.04
CA SER A 103 -2.00 32.83 -9.67
C SER A 103 -3.42 33.42 -9.67
N PHE A 104 -4.46 32.57 -9.72
CA PHE A 104 -5.87 32.98 -9.66
C PHE A 104 -6.42 33.12 -8.23
N ALA A 105 -5.72 32.55 -7.23
CA ALA A 105 -6.12 32.61 -5.83
C ALA A 105 -4.90 32.75 -4.89
N PRO A 106 -4.16 33.88 -4.96
CA PRO A 106 -2.86 34.04 -4.31
C PRO A 106 -2.92 34.00 -2.77
N LEU A 107 -4.09 34.23 -2.18
CA LEU A 107 -4.32 34.17 -0.74
C LEU A 107 -4.11 32.76 -0.15
N PHE A 108 -4.19 31.70 -0.96
CA PHE A 108 -4.06 30.32 -0.53
C PHE A 108 -2.69 29.70 -0.82
N LYS A 109 -1.71 30.48 -1.32
CA LYS A 109 -0.37 29.99 -1.60
C LYS A 109 0.41 29.79 -0.29
N PRO A 110 0.81 28.56 0.07
CA PRO A 110 1.61 28.33 1.28
C PRO A 110 3.02 28.93 1.11
N PRO A 111 3.65 29.43 2.18
CA PRO A 111 4.99 30.02 2.11
C PRO A 111 6.03 28.97 1.71
N GLY A 112 6.83 29.28 0.68
CA GLY A 112 7.93 28.42 0.20
C GLY A 112 7.64 27.60 -1.05
N LEU A 113 6.48 27.78 -1.69
CA LEU A 113 6.19 27.36 -3.07
C LEU A 113 6.18 28.58 -3.99
#